data_AF-A0A6C0LY22-F1
#
_entry.id   AF-A0A6C0LY22-F1
#
_cell.length_a   1.000
_cell.length_b   1.000
_cell.length_c   1.000
_cell.angle_alpha   90.00
_cell.angle_beta   90.00
_cell.angle_gamma   90.00
#
_symmetry.space_group_name_H-M   'P 1'
#
loop_
_entity.id
_entity.type
_entity.pdbx_description
1 polymer ?
#
loop_
_entity_poly.entity_id
_entity_poly.type
_entity_poly.pdbx_seq_one_letter_code
_entity_poly.pdbx_strand_id
1 'polypeptide(L)'
;MTSVLEKEYIEPNRPYSRNELNFKRDKLYTNLRLGKHTAYHDNCRHHYRVRTNGRKEKELLAMKNNDVGNCSVCWTLSKTPSFLKDRANELVEHYTETFQEDQELLEHDTLDLETTFYKWLYLDNEKNNRR
;
A
#
# COMPACT_ATOMS: atom_id res chain seq x y z
N MET A 1 8.51 18.37 -4.92
CA MET A 1 8.67 16.94 -5.25
C MET A 1 7.28 16.40 -5.54
N THR A 2 7.16 15.69 -6.66
CA THR A 2 5.91 15.15 -7.22
C THR A 2 5.44 13.95 -6.39
N SER A 3 4.15 13.88 -6.06
CA SER A 3 3.53 12.73 -5.39
C SER A 3 3.54 11.51 -6.32
N VAL A 4 3.48 10.30 -5.75
CA VAL A 4 3.30 9.10 -6.58
C VAL A 4 1.97 9.09 -7.33
N LEU A 5 0.94 9.77 -6.81
CA LEU A 5 -0.39 9.90 -7.43
C LEU A 5 -0.42 10.79 -8.69
N GLU A 6 0.63 11.57 -8.90
CA GLU A 6 0.76 12.46 -10.06
C GLU A 6 1.44 11.77 -11.25
N LYS A 7 2.03 10.59 -11.03
CA LYS A 7 2.72 9.85 -12.09
C LYS A 7 1.71 9.18 -13.01
N GLU A 8 1.91 9.35 -14.31
CA GLU A 8 1.19 8.57 -15.32
C GLU A 8 1.71 7.13 -15.34
N TYR A 9 0.79 6.21 -15.63
CA TYR A 9 1.14 4.80 -15.83
C TYR A 9 2.07 4.66 -17.04
N ILE A 10 3.12 3.87 -16.88
CA ILE A 10 4.08 3.59 -17.95
C ILE A 10 4.00 2.10 -18.24
N GLU A 11 3.44 1.77 -19.40
CA GLU A 11 3.37 0.40 -19.87
C GLU A 11 4.77 -0.17 -20.08
N PRO A 12 5.04 -1.42 -19.66
CA PRO A 12 6.36 -1.98 -19.83
C PRO A 12 6.64 -2.31 -21.29
N ASN A 13 7.84 -1.94 -21.76
CA ASN A 13 8.30 -2.23 -23.13
C ASN A 13 8.37 -3.74 -23.46
N ARG A 14 8.26 -4.62 -22.46
CA ARG A 14 8.21 -6.06 -22.61
C ARG A 14 7.45 -6.71 -21.45
N PRO A 15 6.90 -7.91 -21.63
CA PRO A 15 6.36 -8.69 -20.53
C PRO A 15 7.46 -9.06 -19.52
N TYR A 16 7.08 -9.07 -18.24
CA TYR A 16 7.91 -9.61 -17.16
C TYR A 16 7.58 -11.08 -16.94
N SER A 17 8.62 -11.86 -16.64
CA SER A 17 8.44 -13.21 -16.12
C SER A 17 7.89 -13.18 -14.69
N ARG A 18 7.24 -14.27 -14.25
CA ARG A 18 6.75 -14.41 -12.86
C ARG A 18 7.85 -14.20 -11.82
N ASN A 19 9.07 -14.68 -12.10
CA ASN A 19 10.22 -14.51 -11.21
C ASN A 19 10.64 -13.04 -11.07
N GLU A 20 10.59 -12.27 -12.16
CA GLU A 20 10.88 -10.84 -12.13
C GLU A 20 9.82 -10.06 -11.35
N LEU A 21 8.54 -10.42 -11.51
CA LEU A 21 7.45 -9.80 -10.77
C LEU A 21 7.58 -10.06 -9.26
N ASN A 22 7.84 -11.31 -8.87
CA ASN A 22 8.08 -11.68 -7.47
C ASN A 22 9.30 -10.95 -6.89
N PHE A 23 10.42 -10.93 -7.62
CA PHE A 23 11.62 -10.21 -7.20
C PHE A 23 11.35 -8.72 -6.96
N LYS A 24 10.58 -8.08 -7.84
CA LYS A 24 10.18 -6.68 -7.68
C LYS A 24 9.26 -6.48 -6.46
N ARG A 25 8.31 -7.38 -6.22
CA ARG A 25 7.43 -7.37 -5.05
C ARG A 25 8.22 -7.51 -3.74
N ASP A 26 9.13 -8.47 -3.68
CA ASP A 26 10.00 -8.68 -2.52
C ASP A 26 10.90 -7.48 -2.25
N LYS A 27 11.40 -6.85 -3.31
CA LYS A 27 12.18 -5.61 -3.22
C LYS A 27 11.34 -4.45 -2.69
N LEU A 28 10.08 -4.32 -3.12
CA LEU A 28 9.14 -3.33 -2.57
C LEU A 28 8.96 -3.54 -1.06
N TYR A 29 8.64 -4.77 -0.65
CA TYR A 29 8.42 -5.11 0.75
C TYR A 29 9.66 -4.87 1.61
N THR A 30 10.83 -5.28 1.12
CA THR A 30 12.11 -5.08 1.83
C THR A 30 12.42 -3.60 1.99
N ASN A 31 12.27 -2.80 0.92
CA ASN A 31 12.57 -1.36 0.95
C ASN A 31 11.67 -0.59 1.91
N LEU A 32 10.39 -0.96 1.98
CA LEU A 32 9.42 -0.31 2.85
C LEU A 32 9.32 -0.96 4.23
N ARG A 33 10.12 -2.02 4.47
CA ARG A 33 10.10 -2.85 5.68
C ARG A 33 8.71 -3.39 5.98
N LEU A 34 7.98 -3.88 4.98
CA LEU A 34 6.66 -4.47 5.16
C LEU A 34 6.80 -5.88 5.71
N GLY A 35 6.08 -6.15 6.79
CA GLY A 35 6.05 -7.44 7.46
C GLY A 35 5.08 -8.43 6.82
N LYS A 36 4.89 -9.54 7.52
CA LYS A 36 3.90 -10.57 7.15
C LYS A 36 2.50 -10.27 7.69
N HIS A 37 2.42 -9.39 8.68
CA HIS A 37 1.15 -9.05 9.31
C HIS A 37 0.39 -8.02 8.47
N THR A 38 -0.90 -8.26 8.32
CA THR A 38 -1.84 -7.40 7.62
C THR A 38 -2.77 -6.79 8.65
N ALA A 39 -2.95 -5.47 8.59
CA ALA A 39 -4.02 -4.80 9.31
C ALA A 39 -5.29 -4.85 8.45
N TYR A 40 -6.42 -5.15 9.07
CA TYR A 40 -7.74 -5.07 8.47
C TYR A 40 -8.58 -4.15 9.35
N HIS A 41 -9.31 -3.20 8.77
CA HIS A 41 -10.13 -2.28 9.54
C HIS A 41 -11.60 -2.45 9.17
N ASP A 42 -12.41 -3.00 10.06
CA ASP A 42 -13.77 -3.45 9.78
C ASP A 42 -14.66 -2.30 9.28
N ASN A 43 -14.53 -1.12 9.91
CA ASN A 43 -15.38 0.04 9.63
C ASN A 43 -15.21 0.61 8.22
N CYS A 44 -14.01 0.50 7.63
CA CYS A 44 -13.74 1.05 6.30
C CYS A 44 -13.31 -0.01 5.28
N ARG A 45 -13.22 -1.29 5.71
CA ARG A 45 -12.80 -2.44 4.92
C ARG A 45 -11.42 -2.33 4.26
N HIS A 46 -10.60 -1.37 4.68
CA HIS A 46 -9.24 -1.22 4.18
C HIS A 46 -8.36 -2.32 4.79
N HIS A 47 -7.50 -2.90 3.96
CA HIS A 47 -6.50 -3.86 4.39
C HIS A 47 -5.12 -3.49 3.82
N TYR A 48 -4.06 -3.76 4.56
CA TYR A 48 -2.69 -3.46 4.13
C TYR A 48 -1.65 -4.12 5.03
N ARG A 49 -0.47 -4.42 4.48
CA ARG A 49 0.68 -4.90 5.24
C ARG A 49 1.27 -3.80 6.11
N VAL A 50 1.57 -4.12 7.35
CA VAL A 50 2.18 -3.20 8.30
C VAL A 50 3.70 -3.26 8.24
N ARG A 51 4.37 -2.19 8.67
CA ARG A 51 5.83 -2.18 8.78
C ARG A 51 6.32 -3.04 9.93
N THR A 52 7.35 -3.84 9.67
CA THR A 52 8.06 -4.66 10.65
C THR A 52 8.66 -3.79 11.75
N ASN A 53 8.51 -4.24 12.99
CA ASN A 53 8.83 -3.55 14.24
C ASN A 53 8.13 -2.20 14.43
N GLY A 54 7.14 -1.88 13.58
CA GLY A 54 6.34 -0.67 13.69
C GLY A 54 5.36 -0.73 14.86
N ARG A 55 4.87 0.43 15.30
CA ARG A 55 3.87 0.53 16.38
C ARG A 55 2.65 -0.36 16.12
N LYS A 56 2.12 -0.29 14.90
CA LYS A 56 0.93 -1.04 14.49
C LYS A 56 1.14 -2.55 14.49
N GLU A 57 2.32 -3.03 14.08
CA GLU A 57 2.63 -4.47 14.16
C GLU A 57 2.66 -4.95 15.62
N LYS A 58 3.26 -4.17 16.52
CA LYS A 58 3.27 -4.48 17.95
C LYS A 58 1.86 -4.53 18.54
N GLU A 59 0.98 -3.61 18.13
CA GLU A 59 -0.42 -3.59 18.54
C GLU A 59 -1.19 -4.81 18.01
N LEU A 60 -1.01 -5.18 16.74
CA LEU A 60 -1.62 -6.38 16.14
C LEU A 60 -1.20 -7.66 16.88
N LEU A 61 0.10 -7.79 17.17
CA LEU A 61 0.66 -8.94 17.89
C LEU A 61 0.17 -9.02 19.34
N ALA A 62 0.01 -7.87 20.00
CA ALA A 62 -0.46 -7.82 21.39
C ALA A 62 -1.96 -8.12 21.52
N MET A 63 -2.78 -7.57 20.63
CA MET A 63 -4.24 -7.75 20.66
C MET A 63 -4.68 -9.10 20.07
N LYS A 64 -3.81 -9.77 19.30
CA LYS A 64 -4.15 -10.97 18.50
C LYS A 64 -5.37 -10.73 17.61
N ASN A 65 -5.56 -9.50 17.16
CA ASN A 65 -6.64 -9.07 16.29
C ASN A 65 -6.04 -8.28 15.12
N ASN A 66 -6.65 -8.40 13.94
CA ASN A 66 -6.23 -7.69 12.74
C ASN A 66 -6.78 -6.26 12.68
N ASP A 67 -7.83 -5.98 13.48
CA ASP A 67 -8.37 -4.63 13.68
C ASP A 67 -7.86 -4.01 14.99
N VAL A 68 -7.09 -2.94 14.85
CA VAL A 68 -6.53 -2.14 15.97
C VAL A 68 -7.11 -0.72 16.01
N GLY A 69 -8.27 -0.49 15.39
CA GLY A 69 -9.10 0.71 15.48
C GLY A 69 -8.61 1.95 14.73
N ASN A 70 -7.30 2.12 14.51
CA ASN A 70 -6.76 3.24 13.74
C ASN A 70 -6.40 2.81 12.32
N CYS A 71 -7.00 3.37 11.28
CA CYS A 71 -6.67 3.02 9.89
C CYS A 71 -5.61 3.96 9.28
N SER A 72 -4.45 3.41 8.91
CA SER A 72 -3.35 4.18 8.28
C SER A 72 -3.75 4.71 6.90
N VAL A 73 -4.61 3.99 6.18
CA VAL A 73 -5.17 4.44 4.90
C VAL A 73 -6.06 5.67 5.12
N CYS A 74 -7.01 5.61 6.05
CA CYS A 74 -7.88 6.76 6.37
C CYS A 74 -7.07 7.97 6.84
N TRP A 75 -6.06 7.75 7.68
CA TRP A 75 -5.15 8.81 8.09
C TRP A 75 -4.41 9.41 6.90
N THR A 76 -3.91 8.60 5.98
CA THR A 76 -3.20 9.07 4.78
C THR A 76 -4.12 9.81 3.80
N LEU A 77 -5.34 9.33 3.58
CA LEU A 77 -6.36 10.05 2.81
C LEU A 77 -6.63 11.45 3.42
N SER A 78 -6.69 11.55 4.74
CA SER A 78 -6.88 12.84 5.42
C SER A 78 -5.72 13.82 5.20
N LYS A 79 -4.50 13.30 4.99
CA LYS A 79 -3.28 14.08 4.73
C LYS A 79 -3.01 14.31 3.26
N THR A 80 -3.72 13.62 2.37
CA THR A 80 -3.56 13.80 0.92
C THR A 80 -4.11 15.18 0.52
N PRO A 81 -3.36 15.98 -0.26
CA PRO A 81 -3.83 17.27 -0.75
C PRO A 81 -5.17 17.16 -1.48
N SER A 82 -6.03 18.16 -1.33
CA SER A 82 -7.41 18.13 -1.87
C SER A 82 -7.46 17.79 -3.37
N PHE A 83 -6.53 18.33 -4.16
CA PHE A 83 -6.44 18.10 -5.60
C PHE A 83 -5.99 16.68 -6.00
N LEU A 84 -5.52 15.86 -5.05
CA LEU A 84 -5.14 14.45 -5.26
C LEU A 84 -6.07 13.47 -4.55
N LYS A 85 -7.11 13.96 -3.84
CA LYS A 85 -7.98 13.09 -3.04
C LYS A 85 -8.73 12.08 -3.89
N ASP A 86 -9.26 12.50 -5.04
CA ASP A 86 -10.02 11.60 -5.92
C ASP A 86 -9.13 10.45 -6.40
N ARG A 87 -7.94 10.75 -6.90
CA ARG A 87 -6.92 9.75 -7.27
C ARG A 87 -6.52 8.84 -6.11
N ALA A 88 -6.43 9.37 -4.90
CA ALA A 88 -6.10 8.56 -3.73
C ALA A 88 -7.24 7.62 -3.33
N ASN A 89 -8.49 8.08 -3.44
CA ASN A 89 -9.66 7.21 -3.21
C ASN A 89 -9.73 6.11 -4.26
N GLU A 90 -9.57 6.44 -5.55
CA GLU A 90 -9.51 5.46 -6.65
C GLU A 90 -8.41 4.43 -6.43
N LEU A 91 -7.21 4.86 -6.03
CA LEU A 91 -6.09 3.96 -5.71
C LEU A 91 -6.44 3.00 -4.57
N VAL A 92 -7.08 3.50 -3.51
CA VAL A 92 -7.46 2.69 -2.35
C VAL A 92 -8.55 1.69 -2.70
N GLU A 93 -9.55 2.12 -3.47
CA GLU A 93 -10.65 1.28 -3.93
C GLU A 93 -10.13 0.16 -4.83
N HIS A 94 -9.38 0.49 -5.89
CA HIS A 94 -8.77 -0.49 -6.78
C HIS A 94 -7.86 -1.48 -6.03
N TYR A 95 -7.02 -0.99 -5.11
CA TYR A 95 -6.17 -1.86 -4.29
C TYR A 95 -7.03 -2.82 -3.45
N THR A 96 -8.06 -2.29 -2.77
CA THR A 96 -8.90 -3.09 -1.88
C THR A 96 -9.65 -4.15 -2.65
N GLU A 97 -10.19 -3.85 -3.83
CA GLU A 97 -10.88 -4.81 -4.68
C GLU A 97 -9.94 -5.87 -5.26
N THR A 98 -8.76 -5.45 -5.73
CA THR A 98 -7.78 -6.35 -6.38
C THR A 98 -7.18 -7.36 -5.40
N PHE A 99 -6.93 -6.95 -4.16
CA PHE A 99 -6.24 -7.76 -3.15
C PHE A 99 -7.16 -8.30 -2.05
N GLN A 100 -8.48 -8.21 -2.22
CA GLN A 100 -9.46 -8.78 -1.28
C GLN A 100 -9.40 -10.30 -1.22
N GLU A 101 -9.15 -10.94 -2.38
CA GLU A 101 -9.00 -12.38 -2.53
C GLU A 101 -7.53 -12.72 -2.80
N ASP A 102 -7.09 -13.91 -2.36
CA ASP A 102 -5.69 -14.33 -2.51
C ASP A 102 -5.39 -14.50 -4.01
N GLN A 103 -4.78 -13.48 -4.62
CA GLN A 103 -4.44 -13.51 -6.04
C GLN A 103 -3.36 -14.57 -6.29
N GLU A 104 -3.76 -15.67 -6.94
CA GLU A 104 -2.82 -16.72 -7.35
C GLU A 104 -1.81 -16.24 -8.41
N LEU A 105 -2.16 -15.21 -9.20
CA LEU A 105 -1.35 -14.71 -10.31
C LEU A 105 -1.03 -13.23 -10.15
N LEU A 106 0.25 -12.94 -9.90
CA LEU A 106 0.80 -11.59 -9.92
C LEU A 106 1.07 -11.18 -11.37
N GLU A 107 0.38 -10.13 -11.82
CA GLU A 107 0.57 -9.49 -13.13
C GLU A 107 1.27 -8.14 -12.97
N HIS A 108 1.75 -7.57 -14.07
CA HIS A 108 2.43 -6.28 -14.03
C HIS A 108 1.58 -5.17 -13.42
N ASP A 109 0.32 -5.08 -13.82
CA ASP A 109 -0.57 -4.00 -13.40
C ASP A 109 -0.94 -4.12 -11.91
N THR A 110 -1.16 -5.35 -11.43
CA THR A 110 -1.38 -5.63 -10.01
C THR A 110 -0.16 -5.25 -9.16
N LEU A 111 1.05 -5.54 -9.65
CA LEU A 111 2.29 -5.16 -8.97
C LEU A 111 2.49 -3.64 -8.96
N ASP A 112 2.17 -2.95 -10.05
CA ASP A 112 2.29 -1.50 -10.13
C ASP A 112 1.26 -0.81 -9.22
N LEU A 113 0.03 -1.32 -9.17
CA LEU A 113 -1.01 -0.90 -8.23
C LEU A 113 -0.53 -1.04 -6.78
N GLU A 114 -0.06 -2.23 -6.40
CA GLU A 114 0.47 -2.50 -5.06
C GLU A 114 1.67 -1.60 -4.72
N THR A 115 2.56 -1.41 -5.69
CA THR A 115 3.72 -0.53 -5.57
C THR A 115 3.31 0.91 -5.31
N THR A 116 2.36 1.43 -6.08
CA THR A 116 1.85 2.80 -5.97
C THR A 116 1.13 2.98 -4.64
N PHE A 117 0.27 2.05 -4.26
CA PHE A 117 -0.43 2.05 -2.98
C PHE A 117 0.53 2.14 -1.80
N TYR A 118 1.51 1.25 -1.71
CA TYR A 118 2.43 1.23 -0.56
C TYR A 118 3.39 2.42 -0.55
N LYS A 119 3.82 2.92 -1.71
CA LYS A 119 4.64 4.15 -1.77
C LYS A 119 3.83 5.36 -1.31
N TRP A 120 2.59 5.48 -1.73
CA TRP A 120 1.70 6.56 -1.26
C TRP A 120 1.48 6.47 0.25
N LEU A 121 1.13 5.28 0.74
CA LEU A 121 0.84 5.04 2.17
C LEU A 121 2.05 5.36 3.07
N TYR A 122 3.26 4.98 2.65
CA TYR A 122 4.43 4.97 3.53
C TYR A 122 5.54 5.96 3.18
N LEU A 123 5.66 6.45 1.94
CA LEU A 123 6.75 7.37 1.55
C LEU A 123 6.28 8.81 1.37
N ASP A 124 5.10 9.03 0.79
CA ASP A 124 4.64 10.39 0.52
C ASP A 124 4.33 11.16 1.81
N ASN A 125 3.81 10.47 2.84
CA ASN A 125 3.58 11.07 4.16
C ASN A 125 4.87 11.40 4.93
N GLU A 126 5.91 10.57 4.83
CA GLU A 126 7.18 10.82 5.55
C GLU A 126 7.86 12.09 5.07
N LYS A 127 7.68 12.45 3.80
CA LYS A 127 8.20 13.69 3.23
C LYS A 127 7.43 14.91 3.73
N ASN A 128 6.13 14.77 3.98
CA ASN A 128 5.29 15.86 4.48
C ASN A 128 5.51 16.14 5.98
N ASN A 129 5.84 15.11 6.78
CA ASN A 129 6.12 15.27 8.22
C ASN A 129 7.53 15.83 8.54
N ARG A 130 8.41 15.97 7.55
CA ARG A 130 9.77 16.55 7.69
C ARG A 130 9.83 18.05 7.33
N ARG A 131 8.67 18.70 7.15
CA ARG A 131 8.54 20.13 6.92
C ARG A 131 7.99 20.84 8.14
#